data_AF-A0A0C6FPY4-F1
#
_entry.id   AF-A0A0C6FPY4-F1
#
_cell.length_a   1.000
_cell.length_b   1.000
_cell.length_c   1.000
_cell.angle_alpha   90.00
_cell.angle_beta   90.00
_cell.angle_gamma   90.00
#
_symmetry.space_group_name_H-M   'P 1'
#
loop_
_entity.id
_entity.type
_entity.pdbx_description
1 polymer ?
#
loop_
_entity_poly.entity_id
_entity_poly.type
_entity_poly.pdbx_seq_one_letter_code
_entity_poly.pdbx_strand_id
1 'polypeptide(L)'
;MPRVRSLVERISFDRALRAHDCQASAKHRVSKGELRLKVRNGRSWDHYCLACAQQILRKDVAYLQMMLDVAAVPGQVLFAEEIPADGVQALPAPPDA
;
A
#
# COMPACT_ATOMS: atom_id res chain seq x y z
N MET A 1 -13.41 7.94 26.13
CA MET A 1 -12.27 7.04 25.77
C MET A 1 -11.72 7.50 24.42
N PRO A 2 -10.44 7.87 24.33
CA PRO A 2 -9.80 8.14 23.05
C PRO A 2 -9.81 6.87 22.20
N ARG A 3 -10.20 6.98 20.93
CA ARG A 3 -10.27 5.86 20.00
C ARG A 3 -9.25 6.08 18.90
N VAL A 4 -8.39 5.07 18.69
CA VAL A 4 -7.49 5.04 17.53
C VAL A 4 -8.36 5.05 16.26
N ARG A 5 -8.09 5.97 15.35
CA ARG A 5 -8.81 6.05 14.07
C ARG A 5 -8.16 5.09 13.06
N SER A 6 -8.98 4.48 12.21
CA SER A 6 -8.49 3.75 11.05
C SER A 6 -7.77 4.71 10.10
N LEU A 7 -6.61 4.30 9.60
CA LEU A 7 -5.91 4.98 8.51
C LEU A 7 -6.52 4.66 7.15
N VAL A 8 -7.14 3.49 7.02
CA VAL A 8 -7.80 3.05 5.78
C VAL A 8 -9.19 3.70 5.70
N GLU A 9 -9.46 4.35 4.57
CA GLU A 9 -10.78 4.89 4.25
C GLU A 9 -11.81 3.76 4.13
N ARG A 10 -13.10 4.10 4.20
CA ARG A 10 -14.14 3.08 4.03
C ARG A 10 -14.17 2.60 2.58
N ILE A 11 -13.82 1.34 2.38
CA ILE A 11 -13.90 0.64 1.10
C ILE A 11 -14.95 -0.48 1.14
N SER A 12 -15.58 -0.76 0.01
CA SER A 12 -16.50 -1.89 -0.14
C SER A 12 -16.57 -2.36 -1.60
N PHE A 13 -16.95 -3.60 -1.83
CA PHE A 13 -17.28 -4.09 -3.18
C PHE A 13 -18.79 -4.07 -3.42
N ASP A 14 -19.19 -3.59 -4.59
CA ASP A 14 -20.58 -3.65 -5.05
C ASP A 14 -20.65 -4.11 -6.53
N ARG A 15 -21.87 -4.35 -7.02
CA ARG A 15 -22.10 -4.62 -8.44
C ARG A 15 -22.50 -3.33 -9.16
N ALA A 16 -21.94 -3.10 -10.33
CA ALA A 16 -22.26 -1.94 -11.15
C ALA A 16 -23.73 -1.98 -11.62
N LEU A 17 -24.51 -0.98 -11.25
CA LEU A 17 -25.93 -0.89 -11.69
C LEU A 17 -26.07 -0.41 -13.15
N ARG A 18 -25.07 0.30 -13.66
CA ARG A 18 -24.99 0.84 -15.01
C ARG A 18 -23.55 0.76 -15.51
N ALA A 19 -23.39 0.69 -16.83
CA ALA A 19 -22.07 0.74 -17.43
C ALA A 19 -21.46 2.15 -17.30
N HIS A 20 -20.21 2.23 -16.86
CA HIS A 20 -19.47 3.47 -16.64
C HIS A 20 -17.97 3.20 -16.73
N ASP A 21 -17.17 4.24 -16.82
CA ASP A 21 -15.73 4.11 -16.89
C ASP A 21 -15.12 4.11 -15.47
N CYS A 22 -14.02 3.40 -15.31
CA CYS A 22 -13.25 3.35 -14.08
C CYS A 22 -12.66 4.73 -13.76
N GLN A 23 -12.68 5.12 -12.49
CA GLN A 23 -12.12 6.38 -12.04
C GLN A 23 -10.61 6.51 -12.32
N ALA A 24 -9.86 5.40 -12.36
CA ALA A 24 -8.43 5.41 -12.63
C ALA A 24 -8.08 5.62 -14.11
N SER A 25 -8.95 5.21 -15.04
CA SER A 25 -8.73 5.37 -16.47
C SER A 25 -10.02 5.20 -17.26
N ALA A 26 -10.29 6.15 -18.16
CA ALA A 26 -11.42 6.10 -19.09
C ALA A 26 -11.35 4.89 -20.06
N LYS A 27 -10.19 4.26 -20.22
CA LYS A 27 -10.03 3.05 -21.05
C LYS A 27 -10.66 1.81 -20.41
N HIS A 28 -10.83 1.80 -19.10
CA HIS A 28 -11.40 0.67 -18.39
C HIS A 28 -12.91 0.86 -18.25
N ARG A 29 -13.68 0.17 -19.07
CA ARG A 29 -15.14 0.14 -18.96
C ARG A 29 -15.57 -0.91 -17.94
N VAL A 30 -16.45 -0.54 -17.02
CA VAL A 30 -17.15 -1.45 -16.11
C VAL A 30 -18.54 -1.69 -16.64
N SER A 31 -18.90 -2.94 -16.92
CA SER A 31 -20.22 -3.32 -17.44
C SER A 31 -21.25 -3.45 -16.32
N LYS A 32 -22.53 -3.37 -16.67
CA LYS A 32 -23.62 -3.60 -15.72
C LYS A 32 -23.53 -5.02 -15.15
N GLY A 33 -23.60 -5.15 -13.82
CA GLY A 33 -23.56 -6.42 -13.09
C GLY A 33 -22.16 -6.87 -12.67
N GLU A 34 -21.11 -6.23 -13.20
CA GLU A 34 -19.72 -6.52 -12.83
C GLU A 34 -19.41 -6.04 -11.41
N LEU A 35 -18.49 -6.75 -10.75
CA LEU A 35 -17.99 -6.38 -9.45
C LEU A 35 -17.02 -5.20 -9.57
N ARG A 36 -17.18 -4.20 -8.71
CA ARG A 36 -16.31 -3.02 -8.67
C ARG A 36 -15.99 -2.64 -7.23
N LEU A 37 -14.85 -1.98 -7.05
CA LEU A 37 -14.45 -1.42 -5.77
C LEU A 37 -15.02 -0.01 -5.62
N LYS A 38 -15.56 0.26 -4.44
CA LYS A 38 -16.09 1.55 -4.03
C LYS A 38 -15.23 2.09 -2.90
N VAL A 39 -14.58 3.22 -3.11
CA VAL A 39 -13.72 3.89 -2.11
C VAL A 39 -14.38 5.20 -1.69
N ARG A 40 -14.48 5.44 -0.38
CA ARG A 40 -15.14 6.65 0.14
C ARG A 40 -14.19 7.84 0.13
N ASN A 41 -14.35 8.72 -0.85
CA ASN A 41 -13.60 9.96 -0.94
C ASN A 41 -14.42 11.14 -0.38
N GLY A 42 -14.25 11.44 0.91
CA GLY A 42 -14.97 12.51 1.60
C GLY A 42 -16.51 12.34 1.55
N ARG A 43 -17.17 13.15 0.72
CA ARG A 43 -18.64 13.13 0.51
C ARG A 43 -19.08 12.28 -0.69
N SER A 44 -18.15 11.89 -1.57
CA SER A 44 -18.42 11.08 -2.75
C SER A 44 -17.88 9.65 -2.60
N TRP A 45 -18.08 8.85 -3.64
CA TRP A 45 -17.53 7.52 -3.74
C TRP A 45 -16.86 7.36 -5.10
N ASP A 46 -15.60 6.94 -5.07
CA ASP A 46 -14.84 6.63 -6.26
C ASP A 46 -15.05 5.15 -6.62
N HIS A 47 -15.24 4.90 -7.91
CA HIS A 47 -15.58 3.59 -8.44
C HIS A 47 -14.45 3.07 -9.32
N TYR A 48 -13.92 1.88 -8.98
CA TYR A 48 -12.83 1.26 -9.69
C TYR A 48 -13.22 -0.11 -10.22
N CYS A 49 -12.81 -0.42 -11.45
CA CYS A 49 -12.92 -1.77 -12.00
C CYS A 49 -12.08 -2.77 -11.18
N LEU A 50 -12.36 -4.06 -11.35
CA LEU A 50 -11.69 -5.11 -10.57
C LEU A 50 -10.15 -5.12 -10.75
N ALA A 51 -9.66 -4.84 -11.96
CA ALA A 51 -8.22 -4.79 -12.24
C ALA A 51 -7.54 -3.65 -11.46
N CYS A 52 -8.13 -2.45 -11.48
CA CYS A 52 -7.64 -1.31 -10.70
C CYS A 52 -7.78 -1.56 -9.20
N ALA A 53 -8.88 -2.16 -8.76
CA ALA A 53 -9.10 -2.53 -7.36
C ALA A 53 -7.97 -3.42 -6.83
N GLN A 54 -7.59 -4.46 -7.58
CA GLN A 54 -6.49 -5.35 -7.18
C GLN A 54 -5.16 -4.60 -7.06
N GLN A 55 -4.87 -3.68 -7.98
CA GLN A 55 -3.63 -2.90 -7.93
C GLN A 55 -3.58 -1.97 -6.72
N ILE A 56 -4.69 -1.29 -6.43
CA ILE A 56 -4.82 -0.42 -5.26
C ILE A 56 -4.61 -1.24 -3.98
N LEU A 57 -5.35 -2.33 -3.82
CA LEU A 57 -5.26 -3.18 -2.63
C LEU A 57 -3.86 -3.75 -2.43
N ARG A 58 -3.17 -4.18 -3.49
CA ARG A 58 -1.78 -4.67 -3.38
C ARG A 58 -0.83 -3.58 -2.90
N LYS A 59 -0.94 -2.36 -3.44
CA LYS A 59 -0.11 -1.22 -3.02
C LYS A 59 -0.37 -0.85 -1.56
N ASP A 60 -1.63 -0.78 -1.17
CA ASP A 60 -2.01 -0.40 0.19
C ASP A 60 -1.59 -1.47 1.20
N VAL A 61 -1.77 -2.75 0.89
CA VAL A 61 -1.28 -3.84 1.74
C VAL A 61 0.23 -3.79 1.90
N ALA A 62 0.99 -3.56 0.82
CA ALA A 62 2.44 -3.45 0.90
C ALA A 62 2.88 -2.27 1.78
N TYR A 63 2.22 -1.11 1.62
CA TYR A 63 2.50 0.06 2.45
C TYR A 63 2.17 -0.18 3.93
N LEU A 64 0.99 -0.74 4.22
CA LEU A 64 0.59 -1.04 5.59
C LEU A 64 1.51 -2.08 6.24
N GLN A 65 1.95 -3.09 5.50
CA GLN A 65 2.92 -4.06 6.01
C GLN A 65 4.26 -3.40 6.35
N MET A 66 4.78 -2.54 5.45
CA MET A 66 5.99 -1.76 5.73
C MET A 66 5.84 -0.91 7.01
N MET A 67 4.68 -0.28 7.22
CA MET A 67 4.43 0.51 8.43
C MET A 67 4.33 -0.37 9.69
N LEU A 68 3.81 -1.60 9.59
CA LEU A 68 3.81 -2.55 10.69
C LEU A 68 5.23 -2.97 11.06
N ASP A 69 6.08 -3.21 10.08
CA ASP A 69 7.48 -3.60 10.31
C ASP A 69 8.25 -2.47 11.02
N VAL A 70 8.03 -1.21 10.60
CA VAL A 70 8.58 -0.02 11.28
C VAL A 70 8.06 0.09 12.72
N ALA A 71 6.77 -0.17 12.95
CA ALA A 71 6.18 -0.12 14.28
C ALA A 71 6.69 -1.26 15.19
N ALA A 72 7.08 -2.40 14.62
CA ALA A 72 7.57 -3.57 15.35
C ALA A 72 9.01 -3.39 15.87
N VAL A 73 9.81 -2.50 15.29
CA VAL A 73 11.19 -2.21 15.72
C VAL A 73 11.35 -0.73 16.08
N PRO A 74 10.78 -0.29 17.22
CA PRO A 74 10.92 1.10 17.66
C PRO A 74 12.40 1.43 17.88
N GLY A 75 12.98 2.25 17.01
CA GLY A 75 14.37 2.73 17.09
C GLY A 75 15.33 2.21 16.02
N GLN A 76 14.89 1.36 15.08
CA GLN A 76 15.73 0.86 13.99
C GLN A 76 15.08 1.14 12.63
N VAL A 77 14.84 2.43 12.34
CA VAL A 77 14.62 2.86 10.96
C VAL A 77 15.97 2.86 10.25
N LEU A 78 16.33 1.73 9.65
CA LEU A 78 17.30 1.71 8.57
C LEU A 78 16.62 2.43 7.39
N PHE A 79 16.74 3.75 7.36
CA PHE A 79 16.63 4.47 6.10
C PHE A 79 17.62 3.78 5.15
N ALA A 80 17.15 3.34 3.99
CA ALA A 80 17.98 2.73 2.96
C ALA A 80 18.86 3.80 2.25
N GLU A 81 19.54 4.61 3.04
CA GLU A 81 20.66 5.47 2.70
C GLU A 81 21.65 5.14 3.85
N GLU A 82 22.69 4.34 3.70
CA GLU A 82 23.72 4.37 2.68
C GLU A 82 24.25 2.92 2.53
N ILE A 83 24.28 2.38 1.31
CA ILE A 83 25.24 1.33 0.99
C ILE A 83 26.56 2.07 0.78
N PRO A 84 27.59 1.93 1.64
CA PRO A 84 28.92 2.37 1.25
C PRO A 84 29.34 1.46 0.09
N ALA A 85 29.29 2.03 -1.12
CA ALA A 85 30.17 1.59 -2.17
C ALA A 85 31.59 1.87 -1.65
N ASP A 86 32.39 0.81 -1.57
CA ASP A 86 33.80 0.77 -1.14
C ASP A 86 34.05 0.58 0.37
N GLY A 87 34.76 -0.50 0.68
CA GLY A 87 35.58 -0.54 1.90
C GLY A 87 35.63 -1.89 2.60
N VAL A 88 36.45 -2.79 2.08
CA VAL A 88 36.92 -4.00 2.77
C VAL A 88 37.41 -3.62 4.18
N GLN A 89 36.73 -4.04 5.25
CA GLN A 89 37.31 -3.99 6.59
C GLN A 89 38.03 -5.31 6.88
N ALA A 90 39.35 -5.18 6.92
CA ALA A 90 40.30 -6.22 7.28
C ALA A 90 39.95 -6.84 8.65
N LEU A 91 40.03 -8.16 8.71
CA LEU A 91 40.01 -8.94 9.93
C LEU A 91 41.20 -8.49 10.81
N PRO A 92 41.01 -8.09 12.08
CA PRO A 92 42.15 -7.86 12.95
C PRO A 92 42.89 -9.19 13.16
N ALA A 93 44.19 -9.20 12.87
CA ALA A 93 45.07 -10.33 13.13
C ALA A 93 45.01 -10.70 14.63
N PRO A 94 45.11 -12.00 14.97
CA PRO A 94 45.17 -12.42 16.37
C PRO A 94 46.41 -11.81 17.05
N PRO A 95 46.32 -11.40 18.33
CA PRO A 95 47.50 -10.95 19.06
C PRO A 95 48.50 -12.10 19.19
N ASP A 96 49.78 -11.78 18.95
CA ASP A 96 50.90 -12.70 18.96
C ASP A 96 50.98 -13.57 20.23
N ALA A 97 51.47 -14.80 20.04
CA ALA A 97 51.72 -15.83 21.05
C ALA A 97 52.85 -15.47 22.03
#